data_AF-A0A2P6RGW6-F1
#
_entry.id   AF-A0A2P6RGW6-F1
#
_cell.length_a   1.000
_cell.length_b   1.000
_cell.length_c   1.000
_cell.angle_alpha   90.00
_cell.angle_beta   90.00
_cell.angle_gamma   90.00
#
_symmetry.space_group_name_H-M   'P 1'
#
loop_
_entity.id
_entity.type
_entity.pdbx_description
1 polymer ?
#
loop_
_entity_poly.entity_id
_entity_poly.type
_entity_poly.pdbx_seq_one_letter_code
_entity_poly.pdbx_strand_id
1 'polypeptide(L)' 'MRYMKEIVEDKNLEYATKWERKSNLAYTQKDIDVVRAEWANHVMKF' A
#
# COMPACT_ATOMS: atom_id res chain seq x y z
N MET A 1 -8.49 7.44 0.00
CA MET A 1 -7.57 7.01 1.09
C MET A 1 -6.17 7.56 0.84
N ARG A 2 -5.59 8.32 1.78
CA ARG A 2 -4.25 8.92 1.62
C ARG A 2 -3.13 7.87 1.65
N TYR A 3 -3.29 6.87 2.50
CA TYR A 3 -2.32 5.79 2.75
C TYR A 3 -2.23 4.78 1.59
N MET A 4 -3.34 4.47 0.91
CA MET A 4 -3.32 3.55 -0.24
C MET A 4 -2.58 4.12 -1.43
N LYS A 5 -2.73 5.42 -1.71
CA LYS A 5 -1.97 6.10 -2.76
C LYS A 5 -0.48 6.02 -2.50
N GLU A 6 -0.05 6.32 -1.26
CA GLU A 6 1.36 6.23 -0.85
C GLU A 6 1.90 4.80 -1.00
N ILE A 7 1.11 3.77 -0.66
CA ILE A 7 1.51 2.36 -0.83
C ILE A 7 1.61 1.96 -2.31
N VAL A 8 0.69 2.43 -3.17
CA VAL A 8 0.72 2.12 -4.61
C VAL A 8 1.86 2.84 -5.33
N GLU A 9 2.12 4.10 -4.98
CA GLU A 9 3.18 4.91 -5.57
C GLU A 9 4.58 4.58 -5.04
N ASP A 10 4.67 3.83 -3.94
CA ASP A 10 5.95 3.37 -3.40
C ASP A 10 6.57 2.27 -4.27
N LYS A 11 7.54 2.67 -5.10
CA LYS A 11 8.32 1.78 -5.97
C LYS A 11 9.50 1.12 -5.25
N ASN A 12 9.91 1.63 -4.09
CA ASN A 12 11.12 1.21 -3.38
C ASN A 12 10.83 0.46 -2.07
N LEU A 13 9.56 0.16 -1.78
CA LEU A 13 9.07 -0.46 -0.54
C LEU A 13 9.39 0.35 0.74
N GLU A 14 9.77 1.62 0.62
CA GLU A 14 10.19 2.44 1.76
C GLU A 14 9.05 2.65 2.77
N TYR A 15 7.82 2.78 2.27
CA TYR A 15 6.60 2.90 3.07
C TYR A 15 6.32 1.61 3.84
N ALA A 16 6.48 0.45 3.20
CA ALA A 16 6.30 -0.85 3.84
C ALA A 16 7.31 -1.02 4.99
N THR A 17 8.58 -0.71 4.76
CA THR A 17 9.64 -0.77 5.79
C THR A 17 9.43 0.25 6.92
N LYS A 18 8.94 1.45 6.60
CA LYS A 18 8.62 2.48 7.61
C LYS A 18 7.44 2.06 8.50
N TRP A 19 6.45 1.39 7.93
CA TRP A 19 5.29 0.86 8.66
C TRP A 19 5.62 -0.38 9.47
N GLU A 20 6.46 -1.27 8.95
CA GLU A 20 7.00 -2.42 9.68
C GLU A 20 7.64 -1.96 11.01
N ARG A 21 8.50 -0.92 10.95
CA ARG A 21 9.12 -0.33 12.14
C ARG A 21 8.15 0.34 13.11
N LYS A 22 7.05 0.90 12.61
CA LYS A 22 6.13 1.71 13.43
C LYS A 22 5.01 0.88 14.06
N SER A 23 4.59 -0.19 13.41
CA SER A 23 3.38 -0.92 13.77
C SER A 23 3.61 -2.40 14.09
N ASN A 24 4.84 -2.93 13.96
CA ASN A 24 5.13 -4.37 13.97
C ASN A 24 4.29 -5.19 12.97
N LEU A 25 3.64 -4.49 12.03
CA LEU A 25 2.87 -5.07 10.94
C LEU A 25 3.73 -4.95 9.69
N ALA A 26 4.36 -6.05 9.32
CA ALA A 26 5.03 -6.17 8.03
C ALA A 26 3.95 -6.31 6.96
N TYR A 27 3.85 -5.32 6.07
CA TYR A 27 3.04 -5.46 4.86
C TYR A 27 3.70 -6.50 3.97
N THR A 28 3.02 -7.62 3.76
CA THR A 28 3.49 -8.61 2.79
C THR A 28 3.19 -8.12 1.38
N GLN A 29 3.87 -8.67 0.37
CA GLN A 29 3.59 -8.38 -1.03
C GLN A 29 2.10 -8.61 -1.37
N LYS A 30 1.48 -9.60 -0.73
CA LYS A 30 0.05 -9.91 -0.87
C LYS A 30 -0.86 -8.80 -0.35
N ASP A 31 -0.52 -8.19 0.78
CA ASP A 31 -1.27 -7.06 1.34
C ASP A 31 -1.17 -5.83 0.44
N ILE A 32 0.02 -5.60 -0.13
CA ILE A 32 0.24 -4.52 -1.12
C ILE A 32 -0.59 -4.76 -2.38
N ASP A 33 -0.66 -5.99 -2.87
CA ASP A 33 -1.45 -6.33 -4.06
C ASP A 33 -2.96 -6.17 -3.83
N VAL A 34 -3.46 -6.52 -2.63
CA VAL A 34 -4.85 -6.24 -2.25
C VAL A 34 -5.13 -4.75 -2.25
N VAL A 35 -4.25 -3.96 -1.62
CA VAL A 35 -4.37 -2.49 -1.58
C VAL A 35 -4.30 -1.89 -2.99
N ARG A 36 -3.44 -2.41 -3.87
CA ARG A 36 -3.37 -2.01 -5.28
C ARG A 36 -4.66 -2.33 -6.04
N ALA A 37 -5.24 -3.51 -5.82
CA ALA A 37 -6.50 -3.90 -6.45
C ALA A 37 -7.68 -3.05 -5.96
N GLU A 38 -7.74 -2.73 -4.67
CA GLU A 38 -8.74 -1.83 -4.10
C GLU A 38 -8.57 -0.40 -4.64
N TRP A 39 -7.34 0.09 -4.71
CA TRP A 39 -7.01 1.40 -5.28
C TRP A 39 -7.37 1.47 -6.77
N ALA A 40 -7.02 0.45 -7.55
CA ALA A 40 -7.36 0.38 -8.97
C ALA A 40 -8.88 0.38 -9.19
N ASN A 41 -9.63 -0.38 -8.40
CA ASN A 41 -11.10 -0.36 -8.44
C ASN A 41 -11.68 1.00 -8.04
N HIS A 42 -11.08 1.68 -7.07
CA HIS A 42 -11.51 3.01 -6.66
C HIS A 42 -11.24 4.05 -7.75
N VAL A 43 -10.03 4.07 -8.33
CA VAL A 43 -9.66 4.99 -9.41
C VAL A 43 -10.44 4.70 -10.70
N MET A 44 -10.70 3.43 -11.03
CA MET A 44 -11.49 3.09 -12.23
C MET A 44 -12.98 3.47 -12.11
N LYS A 45 -13.49 3.62 -10.89
CA LYS A 45 -14.87 4.05 -10.64
C LYS A 45 -15.04 5.58 -10.62
N PHE A 46 -13.95 6.34 -10.70
CA PHE A 46 -13.94 7.81 -10.63
C PHE A 46 -13.31 8.46 -11.86
#